data_AF-A0AAN7P533-F1
#
_entry.id   AF-A0AAN7P533-F1
#
_cell.length_a   1.000
_cell.length_b   1.000
_cell.length_c   1.000
_cell.angle_alpha   90.00
_cell.angle_beta   90.00
_cell.angle_gamma   90.00
#
_symmetry.space_group_name_H-M   'P 1'
#
loop_
_entity.id
_entity.type
_entity.pdbx_description
1 polymer ?
#
loop_
_entity_poly.entity_id
_entity_poly.type
_entity_poly.pdbx_seq_one_letter_code
_entity_poly.pdbx_strand_id
1 'polypeptide(L)'
;MKLCTAITVILCIIHAETKCCAKDYCWRDFNGGIPSDAFPAGVDKNGKPIYVGHVTFPHKVINGQIFSDKNVIYYDWLWKEYSSDKNIKILCTEQPQKFEWVPISYNEVLFIQKKLLIGGFDDYPTYIGRAQCDNETSVGKIICIPSKCFELFTTQHGYTKEHEKFEILTYNPSINSTNKCDIEIELESLLNNIAITVILCIIHAETKYFAEDYCWRDFNGAIPSDAFPAGVDKNGKPIYVGQVLFQDKLINGQIFSDKNVIYFDWLWKEYSSDKNIKILCTEQPQKFEWVPTCYNEVLFIQKILVPGGFEDYPTYIGRAQCDNEKRVGKIICKPTECFELFTTQNGYTKGHEKFEILTYNPSINSTNKCDIEIDVRRGN
;
A
#
# COMPACT_ATOMS: atom_id res chain seq x y z
N MET A 1 -29.51 -19.00 -43.21
CA MET A 1 -28.18 -18.72 -42.62
C MET A 1 -27.70 -17.31 -43.01
N LYS A 2 -28.47 -16.26 -42.67
CA LYS A 2 -28.10 -14.85 -42.87
C LYS A 2 -28.78 -13.95 -41.84
N LEU A 3 -28.88 -14.41 -40.58
CA LEU A 3 -29.44 -13.63 -39.47
C LEU A 3 -28.56 -13.65 -38.20
N CYS A 4 -27.52 -14.49 -38.13
CA CYS A 4 -26.60 -14.55 -36.98
C CYS A 4 -25.42 -13.58 -37.06
N THR A 5 -25.11 -13.00 -38.23
CA THR A 5 -23.94 -12.12 -38.38
C THR A 5 -24.23 -10.63 -38.17
N ALA A 6 -25.50 -10.23 -38.07
CA ALA A 6 -25.87 -8.83 -37.81
C ALA A 6 -26.06 -8.51 -36.31
N ILE A 7 -26.39 -9.51 -35.47
CA ILE A 7 -26.59 -9.32 -34.03
C ILE A 7 -25.25 -9.23 -33.28
N THR A 8 -24.22 -9.92 -33.75
CA THR A 8 -22.89 -9.88 -33.13
C THR A 8 -22.16 -8.55 -33.36
N VAL A 9 -22.48 -7.83 -34.44
CA VAL A 9 -21.85 -6.52 -34.75
C VAL A 9 -22.55 -5.38 -34.00
N ILE A 10 -23.85 -5.48 -33.70
CA ILE A 10 -24.58 -4.46 -32.93
C ILE A 10 -24.30 -4.57 -31.41
N LEU A 11 -23.98 -5.76 -30.89
CA LEU A 11 -23.48 -5.90 -29.50
C LEU A 11 -22.03 -5.42 -29.32
N CYS A 12 -21.22 -5.39 -30.38
CA CYS A 12 -19.86 -4.84 -30.34
C CYS A 12 -19.80 -3.31 -30.51
N ILE A 13 -20.86 -2.66 -30.99
CA ILE A 13 -20.90 -1.19 -31.13
C ILE A 13 -21.59 -0.52 -29.92
N ILE A 14 -22.38 -1.26 -29.12
CA ILE A 14 -22.96 -0.73 -27.87
C ILE A 14 -22.01 -0.88 -26.66
N HIS A 15 -20.84 -1.54 -26.82
CA HIS A 15 -19.77 -1.54 -25.80
C HIS A 15 -18.78 -0.38 -25.95
N ALA A 16 -19.02 0.52 -26.90
CA ALA A 16 -18.19 1.70 -27.13
C ALA A 16 -18.94 2.99 -26.73
N GLU A 17 -19.53 3.02 -25.54
CA GLU A 17 -19.94 4.27 -24.87
C GLU A 17 -19.96 4.04 -23.34
N THR A 18 -19.01 4.70 -22.67
CA THR A 18 -18.94 5.05 -21.22
C THR A 18 -19.09 3.95 -20.14
N LYS A 19 -17.96 3.37 -19.70
CA LYS A 19 -17.74 3.09 -18.26
C LYS A 19 -16.25 3.01 -17.90
N CYS A 20 -15.66 4.11 -17.42
CA CYS A 20 -14.30 4.17 -16.86
C CYS A 20 -14.15 3.48 -15.48
N CYS A 21 -15.00 2.52 -15.11
CA CYS A 21 -14.98 1.91 -13.78
C CYS A 21 -15.10 0.39 -13.86
N ALA A 22 -13.98 -0.27 -14.20
CA ALA A 22 -13.76 -1.70 -13.91
C ALA A 22 -13.20 -1.92 -12.48
N LYS A 23 -13.31 -0.91 -11.60
CA LYS A 23 -12.79 -0.91 -10.22
C LYS A 23 -13.96 -0.92 -9.24
N ASP A 24 -13.80 -1.60 -8.11
CA ASP A 24 -14.77 -1.61 -7.00
C ASP A 24 -15.02 -0.21 -6.41
N TYR A 25 -14.07 0.71 -6.59
CA TYR A 25 -14.20 2.13 -6.29
C TYR A 25 -13.29 2.98 -7.17
N CYS A 26 -13.53 4.29 -7.20
CA CYS A 26 -12.69 5.24 -7.92
C CYS A 26 -12.70 6.63 -7.27
N TRP A 27 -11.71 7.44 -7.61
CA TRP A 27 -11.67 8.87 -7.29
C TRP A 27 -12.09 9.66 -8.53
N ARG A 28 -13.24 10.33 -8.48
CA ARG A 28 -13.77 11.13 -9.59
C ARG A 28 -13.59 12.60 -9.34
N ASP A 29 -13.38 13.38 -10.40
CA ASP A 29 -13.28 14.84 -10.28
C ASP A 29 -14.57 15.41 -9.67
N PHE A 30 -14.41 16.23 -8.63
CA PHE A 30 -15.52 16.89 -7.96
C PHE A 30 -15.59 18.35 -8.40
N ASN A 31 -16.63 18.66 -9.17
CA ASN A 31 -16.90 19.99 -9.70
C ASN A 31 -18.16 20.62 -9.07
N GLY A 32 -18.50 20.22 -7.83
CA GLY A 32 -19.70 20.66 -7.09
C GLY A 32 -20.90 19.72 -7.20
N GLY A 33 -20.97 18.88 -8.23
CA GLY A 33 -21.98 17.81 -8.33
C GLY A 33 -21.56 16.58 -7.53
N ILE A 34 -22.40 16.10 -6.62
CA ILE A 34 -22.20 14.83 -5.90
C ILE A 34 -22.64 13.67 -6.80
N PRO A 35 -21.75 12.76 -7.21
CA PRO A 35 -22.13 11.56 -7.97
C PRO A 35 -23.09 10.67 -7.16
N SER A 36 -24.01 9.98 -7.83
CA SER A 36 -25.01 9.12 -7.19
C SER A 36 -24.41 7.93 -6.43
N ASP A 37 -23.19 7.54 -6.79
CA ASP A 37 -22.40 6.47 -6.19
C ASP A 37 -21.25 7.00 -5.31
N ALA A 38 -21.30 8.27 -4.89
CA ALA A 38 -20.35 8.80 -3.91
C ALA A 38 -20.46 8.04 -2.58
N PHE A 39 -19.33 7.64 -2.00
CA PHE A 39 -19.29 6.87 -0.76
C PHE A 39 -19.57 7.79 0.45
N PRO A 40 -20.71 7.63 1.15
CA PRO A 40 -21.04 8.47 2.29
C PRO A 40 -20.13 8.15 3.47
N ALA A 41 -19.50 9.17 4.02
CA ALA A 41 -18.60 9.04 5.16
C ALA A 41 -19.31 9.28 6.50
N GLY A 42 -20.44 10.00 6.48
CA GLY A 42 -21.25 10.30 7.65
C GLY A 42 -22.26 11.39 7.35
N VAL A 43 -22.69 12.11 8.39
CA VAL A 43 -23.67 13.19 8.28
C VAL A 43 -23.24 14.44 9.05
N ASP A 44 -23.65 15.60 8.58
CA ASP A 44 -23.52 16.87 9.29
C ASP A 44 -24.58 16.99 10.41
N LYS A 45 -24.52 18.09 11.17
CA LYS A 45 -25.48 18.39 12.25
C LYS A 45 -26.95 18.47 11.84
N ASN A 46 -27.24 18.63 10.54
CA ASN A 46 -28.59 18.68 9.99
C ASN A 46 -29.00 17.33 9.37
N GLY A 47 -28.18 16.28 9.49
CA GLY A 47 -28.39 14.98 8.88
C GLY A 47 -28.04 14.92 7.39
N LYS A 48 -27.36 15.94 6.85
CA LYS A 48 -26.96 15.98 5.44
C LYS A 48 -25.69 15.15 5.21
N PRO A 49 -25.56 14.37 4.12
CA PRO A 49 -24.38 13.55 3.92
C PRO A 49 -23.07 14.35 3.82
N ILE A 50 -22.03 13.78 4.42
CA ILE A 50 -20.63 14.18 4.28
C ILE A 50 -19.90 13.08 3.50
N TYR A 51 -19.05 13.45 2.57
CA TYR A 51 -18.31 12.55 1.70
C TYR A 51 -16.81 12.65 1.91
N VAL A 52 -16.10 11.58 1.60
CA VAL A 52 -14.64 11.59 1.55
C VAL A 52 -14.18 12.21 0.24
N GLY A 53 -13.34 13.23 0.33
CA GLY A 53 -12.63 13.79 -0.81
C GLY A 53 -11.12 13.80 -0.59
N HIS A 54 -10.39 14.14 -1.64
CA HIS A 54 -9.04 14.67 -1.50
C HIS A 54 -8.82 15.86 -2.42
N VAL A 55 -7.88 16.71 -2.03
CA VAL A 55 -7.34 17.80 -2.85
C VAL A 55 -5.93 17.44 -3.29
N THR A 56 -5.63 17.70 -4.56
CA THR A 56 -4.30 17.47 -5.13
C THR A 56 -3.51 18.77 -5.23
N PHE A 57 -2.33 18.78 -4.61
CA PHE A 57 -1.28 19.79 -4.75
C PHE A 57 -0.09 19.21 -5.51
N PRO A 58 0.85 20.03 -5.99
CA PRO A 58 2.16 19.53 -6.40
C PRO A 58 2.77 18.69 -5.27
N HIS A 59 3.01 17.39 -5.54
CA HIS A 59 3.63 16.43 -4.62
C HIS A 59 2.82 16.01 -3.38
N LYS A 60 1.59 16.50 -3.18
CA LYS A 60 0.75 16.13 -2.03
C LYS A 60 -0.70 15.87 -2.44
N VAL A 61 -1.32 14.90 -1.79
CA VAL A 61 -2.76 14.61 -1.90
C VAL A 61 -3.30 14.60 -0.49
N ILE A 62 -4.14 15.56 -0.12
CA ILE A 62 -4.64 15.69 1.25
C ILE A 62 -6.11 15.30 1.25
N ASN A 63 -6.45 14.25 2.00
CA ASN A 63 -7.84 13.84 2.16
C ASN A 63 -8.55 14.70 3.20
N GLY A 64 -9.86 14.82 3.03
CA GLY A 64 -10.71 15.65 3.86
C GLY A 64 -12.19 15.38 3.58
N GLN A 65 -13.01 16.32 4.03
CA GLN A 65 -14.47 16.20 3.98
C GLN A 65 -15.10 17.12 2.95
N ILE A 66 -16.09 16.61 2.24
CA ILE A 66 -16.95 17.36 1.31
C ILE A 66 -18.36 17.32 1.87
N PHE A 67 -18.90 18.48 2.22
CA PHE A 67 -20.30 18.61 2.60
C PHE A 67 -21.16 18.60 1.34
N SER A 68 -22.26 17.87 1.37
CA SER A 68 -23.15 17.74 0.20
C SER A 68 -23.84 19.03 -0.24
N ASP A 69 -23.80 20.12 0.54
CA ASP A 69 -24.27 21.47 0.15
C ASP A 69 -23.14 22.43 -0.23
N LYS A 70 -21.88 21.97 -0.22
CA LYS A 70 -20.70 22.80 -0.51
C LYS A 70 -19.98 22.28 -1.73
N ASN A 71 -19.45 23.20 -2.53
CA ASN A 71 -18.62 22.90 -3.69
C ASN A 71 -17.12 22.97 -3.35
N VAL A 72 -16.77 22.73 -2.10
CA VAL A 72 -15.40 22.79 -1.58
C VAL A 72 -15.10 21.55 -0.75
N ILE A 73 -13.83 21.19 -0.69
CA ILE A 73 -13.30 20.23 0.28
C ILE A 73 -12.66 20.99 1.44
N TYR A 74 -12.90 20.54 2.66
CA TYR A 74 -12.23 21.00 3.87
C TYR A 74 -11.21 19.96 4.33
N TYR A 75 -9.99 20.38 4.61
CA TYR A 75 -8.89 19.48 4.96
C TYR A 75 -7.94 20.14 5.97
N ASP A 76 -7.31 19.32 6.81
CA ASP A 76 -6.28 19.78 7.73
C ASP A 76 -4.96 19.95 6.98
N TRP A 77 -4.30 21.07 7.24
CA TRP A 77 -2.89 21.22 6.94
C TRP A 77 -2.20 22.08 8.00
N LEU A 78 -1.13 21.55 8.61
CA LEU A 78 -0.36 22.22 9.66
C LEU A 78 -1.24 22.75 10.80
N TRP A 79 -2.15 21.91 11.31
CA TRP A 79 -3.01 22.23 12.47
C TRP A 79 -4.06 23.31 12.20
N LYS A 80 -4.34 23.59 10.94
CA LYS A 80 -5.32 24.56 10.51
C LYS A 80 -6.24 23.97 9.45
N GLU A 81 -7.52 24.34 9.54
CA GLU A 81 -8.49 24.04 8.49
C GLU A 81 -8.21 24.92 7.27
N TYR A 82 -8.10 24.26 6.12
CA TYR A 82 -8.09 24.89 4.81
C TYR A 82 -9.26 24.38 3.99
N SER A 83 -9.64 25.16 2.98
CA SER A 83 -10.62 24.76 1.97
C SER A 83 -10.06 24.96 0.56
N SER A 84 -10.45 24.10 -0.38
CA SER A 84 -10.17 24.27 -1.80
C SER A 84 -11.44 24.06 -2.62
N ASP A 85 -11.59 24.82 -3.71
CA ASP A 85 -12.60 24.65 -4.76
C ASP A 85 -12.00 24.05 -6.05
N LYS A 86 -10.71 23.69 -6.03
CA LYS A 86 -9.95 23.20 -7.18
C LYS A 86 -9.22 21.90 -6.89
N ASN A 87 -9.00 21.11 -7.96
CA ASN A 87 -8.24 19.86 -7.95
C ASN A 87 -8.78 18.83 -6.93
N ILE A 88 -10.10 18.76 -6.82
CA ILE A 88 -10.78 17.90 -5.85
C ILE A 88 -11.19 16.61 -6.55
N LYS A 89 -11.01 15.49 -5.87
CA LYS A 89 -11.69 14.24 -6.22
C LYS A 89 -12.51 13.74 -5.06
N ILE A 90 -13.60 13.05 -5.36
CA ILE A 90 -14.53 12.42 -4.43
C ILE A 90 -14.46 10.90 -4.57
N LEU A 91 -14.56 10.19 -3.45
CA LEU A 91 -14.58 8.73 -3.43
C LEU A 91 -15.96 8.22 -3.91
N CYS A 92 -15.96 7.38 -4.94
CA CYS A 92 -17.17 6.77 -5.51
C CYS A 92 -17.04 5.25 -5.55
N THR A 93 -18.12 4.53 -5.27
CA THR A 93 -18.21 3.06 -5.34
C THR A 93 -19.64 2.60 -5.61
N GLU A 94 -19.79 1.61 -6.50
CA GLU A 94 -21.05 0.86 -6.67
C GLU A 94 -21.15 -0.33 -5.67
N GLN A 95 -20.15 -0.51 -4.81
CA GLN A 95 -20.01 -1.65 -3.89
C GLN A 95 -19.68 -1.20 -2.45
N PRO A 96 -20.54 -0.38 -1.81
CA PRO A 96 -20.28 0.15 -0.47
C PRO A 96 -20.05 -0.93 0.60
N GLN A 97 -20.59 -2.13 0.40
CA GLN A 97 -20.39 -3.27 1.31
C GLN A 97 -18.94 -3.77 1.39
N LYS A 98 -18.07 -3.39 0.44
CA LYS A 98 -16.63 -3.69 0.50
C LYS A 98 -15.87 -2.78 1.46
N PHE A 99 -16.52 -1.75 2.00
CA PHE A 99 -15.92 -0.77 2.87
C PHE A 99 -16.46 -0.91 4.28
N GLU A 100 -15.57 -0.74 5.25
CA GLU A 100 -15.93 -0.86 6.66
C GLU A 100 -15.20 0.22 7.46
N TRP A 101 -15.97 0.94 8.28
CA TRP A 101 -15.46 1.84 9.29
C TRP A 101 -15.16 1.05 10.56
N VAL A 102 -13.89 0.98 10.93
CA VAL A 102 -13.42 0.15 12.05
C VAL A 102 -13.01 1.06 13.21
N PRO A 103 -13.69 0.99 14.37
CA PRO A 103 -13.28 1.71 15.57
C PRO A 103 -11.88 1.28 16.01
N ILE A 104 -10.99 2.25 16.24
CA ILE A 104 -9.58 2.00 16.54
C ILE A 104 -8.95 3.18 17.29
N SER A 105 -7.91 2.90 18.07
CA SER A 105 -7.03 3.92 18.63
C SER A 105 -5.81 4.14 17.74
N TYR A 106 -5.24 5.34 17.70
CA TYR A 106 -4.11 5.67 16.81
C TYR A 106 -2.91 4.71 16.92
N ASN A 107 -2.62 4.24 18.15
CA ASN A 107 -1.54 3.31 18.47
C ASN A 107 -1.84 1.86 18.04
N GLU A 108 -3.10 1.55 17.69
CA GLU A 108 -3.52 0.22 17.25
C GLU A 108 -3.53 0.09 15.71
N VAL A 109 -3.46 1.21 14.99
CA VAL A 109 -3.59 1.25 13.52
C VAL A 109 -2.55 0.39 12.81
N LEU A 110 -1.30 0.35 13.29
CA LEU A 110 -0.26 -0.51 12.70
C LEU A 110 -0.51 -2.01 12.91
N PHE A 111 -1.35 -2.38 13.87
CA PHE A 111 -1.64 -3.77 14.22
C PHE A 111 -2.94 -4.28 13.59
N ILE A 112 -3.69 -3.43 12.88
CA ILE A 112 -4.95 -3.81 12.24
C ILE A 112 -4.69 -4.80 11.10
N GLN A 113 -5.31 -5.97 11.15
CA GLN A 113 -5.22 -6.98 10.09
C GLN A 113 -6.26 -6.76 8.99
N LYS A 114 -6.43 -5.50 8.58
CA LYS A 114 -7.36 -5.08 7.52
C LYS A 114 -6.66 -4.16 6.55
N LYS A 115 -7.02 -4.24 5.27
CA LYS A 115 -6.48 -3.34 4.26
C LYS A 115 -7.06 -1.94 4.46
N LEU A 116 -6.21 -1.00 4.85
CA LEU A 116 -6.57 0.40 5.03
C LEU A 116 -6.76 1.09 3.68
N LEU A 117 -7.77 1.96 3.58
CA LEU A 117 -7.98 2.77 2.39
C LEU A 117 -7.05 3.99 2.41
N ILE A 118 -6.15 4.08 1.44
CA ILE A 118 -5.29 5.24 1.24
C ILE A 118 -6.15 6.40 0.71
N GLY A 119 -6.20 7.48 1.47
CA GLY A 119 -6.89 8.72 1.11
C GLY A 119 -6.02 9.69 0.34
N GLY A 120 -4.71 9.65 0.58
CA GLY A 120 -3.78 10.60 0.01
C GLY A 120 -2.33 10.32 0.39
N PHE A 121 -1.53 11.37 0.30
CA PHE A 121 -0.10 11.38 0.52
C PHE A 121 0.35 12.78 1.02
N ASP A 122 0.89 12.84 2.23
CA ASP A 122 1.40 14.05 2.88
C ASP A 122 2.75 13.70 3.52
N ASP A 123 3.79 13.63 2.69
CA ASP A 123 5.14 13.08 2.97
C ASP A 123 5.17 11.58 3.33
N TYR A 124 4.05 11.04 3.79
CA TYR A 124 3.77 9.62 3.98
C TYR A 124 2.34 9.29 3.50
N PRO A 125 2.01 8.02 3.22
CA PRO A 125 0.64 7.62 2.92
C PRO A 125 -0.32 8.10 4.02
N THR A 126 -1.40 8.75 3.60
CA THR A 126 -2.47 9.13 4.51
C THR A 126 -3.67 8.21 4.37
N TYR A 127 -4.25 7.84 5.49
CA TYR A 127 -5.45 7.02 5.56
C TYR A 127 -6.66 7.88 5.93
N ILE A 128 -7.84 7.35 5.60
CA ILE A 128 -9.10 8.03 5.83
C ILE A 128 -9.66 7.59 7.18
N GLY A 129 -9.97 8.55 8.03
CA GLY A 129 -10.66 8.32 9.29
C GLY A 129 -11.81 9.28 9.49
N ARG A 130 -12.71 8.91 10.39
CA ARG A 130 -13.79 9.77 10.85
C ARG A 130 -13.93 9.69 12.37
N ALA A 131 -14.41 10.77 12.96
CA ALA A 131 -14.81 10.84 14.36
C ALA A 131 -16.18 11.51 14.49
N GLN A 132 -16.89 11.23 15.57
CA GLN A 132 -18.10 11.97 15.93
C GLN A 132 -17.73 13.17 16.80
N CYS A 133 -18.11 14.37 16.35
CA CYS A 133 -17.86 15.64 17.03
C CYS A 133 -19.18 16.41 17.08
N ASP A 134 -19.65 16.86 18.25
CA ASP A 134 -20.82 17.76 18.35
C ASP A 134 -22.08 17.28 17.57
N ASN A 135 -22.34 15.97 17.57
CA ASN A 135 -23.41 15.29 16.81
C ASN A 135 -23.28 15.36 15.27
N GLU A 136 -22.10 15.65 14.75
CA GLU A 136 -21.76 15.52 13.34
C GLU A 136 -20.55 14.61 13.14
N THR A 137 -20.44 14.05 11.94
CA THR A 137 -19.26 13.29 11.53
C THR A 137 -18.20 14.24 11.00
N SER A 138 -16.99 14.19 11.54
CA SER A 138 -15.83 14.88 10.98
C SER A 138 -14.91 13.86 10.31
N VAL A 139 -14.59 14.08 9.04
CA VAL A 139 -13.70 13.19 8.26
C VAL A 139 -12.35 13.85 8.07
N GLY A 140 -11.29 13.07 8.16
CA GLY A 140 -9.94 13.60 8.15
C GLY A 140 -8.88 12.58 7.79
N LYS A 141 -7.62 12.94 8.08
CA LYS A 141 -6.44 12.17 7.70
C LYS A 141 -5.75 11.55 8.91
N ILE A 142 -5.27 10.33 8.72
CA ILE A 142 -4.29 9.68 9.61
C ILE A 142 -2.99 9.58 8.83
N ILE A 143 -1.89 10.05 9.42
CA ILE A 143 -0.55 9.88 8.85
C ILE A 143 0.10 8.69 9.55
N CYS A 144 0.66 7.76 8.78
CA CYS A 144 1.48 6.70 9.36
C CYS A 144 2.88 6.74 8.77
N ILE A 145 3.86 6.74 9.66
CA ILE A 145 5.27 6.49 9.34
C ILE A 145 5.59 5.03 9.67
N PRO A 146 6.73 4.47 9.23
CA PRO A 146 7.04 3.05 9.43
C PRO A 146 6.92 2.56 10.89
N SER A 147 7.23 3.43 11.87
CA SER A 147 7.24 3.06 13.29
C SER A 147 5.98 3.43 14.08
N LYS A 148 5.10 4.29 13.56
CA LYS A 148 3.87 4.69 14.25
C LYS A 148 2.84 5.33 13.30
N CYS A 149 1.58 5.23 13.68
CA CYS A 149 0.54 6.14 13.19
C CYS A 149 0.33 7.27 14.18
N PHE A 150 -0.06 8.43 13.67
CA PHE A 150 -0.51 9.57 14.45
C PHE A 150 -2.02 9.51 14.67
N GLU A 151 -2.52 10.41 15.50
CA GLU A 151 -3.94 10.66 15.74
C GLU A 151 -4.67 10.99 14.42
N LEU A 152 -6.01 10.87 14.44
CA LEU A 152 -6.82 11.38 13.34
C LEU A 152 -6.92 12.91 13.43
N PHE A 153 -6.54 13.59 12.35
CA PHE A 153 -6.71 15.04 12.20
C PHE A 153 -7.95 15.33 11.35
N THR A 154 -9.00 15.86 11.96
CA THR A 154 -10.22 16.31 11.28
C THR A 154 -10.33 17.82 11.29
N THR A 155 -11.10 18.39 10.36
CA THR A 155 -11.44 19.81 10.39
C THR A 155 -12.83 20.04 10.97
N GLN A 156 -12.97 21.09 11.77
CA GLN A 156 -14.27 21.51 12.28
C GLN A 156 -14.27 23.00 12.60
N HIS A 157 -15.25 23.73 12.05
CA HIS A 157 -15.49 25.16 12.33
C HIS A 157 -14.24 26.05 12.21
N GLY A 158 -13.33 25.77 11.27
CA GLY A 158 -12.12 26.57 11.03
C GLY A 158 -10.88 26.13 11.81
N TYR A 159 -10.96 25.03 12.56
CA TYR A 159 -9.85 24.50 13.36
C TYR A 159 -9.62 23.01 13.06
N THR A 160 -8.41 22.55 13.33
CA THR A 160 -8.08 21.12 13.35
C THR A 160 -8.37 20.55 14.72
N LYS A 161 -9.01 19.37 14.75
CA LYS A 161 -9.19 18.55 15.95
C LYS A 161 -8.43 17.24 15.80
N GLU A 162 -7.85 16.81 16.91
CA GLU A 162 -7.12 15.55 17.05
C GLU A 162 -8.01 14.53 17.75
N HIS A 163 -7.98 13.29 17.28
CA HIS A 163 -8.71 12.19 17.89
C HIS A 163 -7.78 11.01 18.10
N GLU A 164 -7.58 10.62 19.36
CA GLU A 164 -6.85 9.40 19.70
C GLU A 164 -7.65 8.15 19.35
N LYS A 165 -8.98 8.23 19.41
CA LYS A 165 -9.93 7.16 19.06
C LYS A 165 -10.85 7.61 17.94
N PHE A 166 -10.97 6.82 16.90
CA PHE A 166 -11.71 7.15 15.70
C PHE A 166 -12.15 5.89 14.97
N GLU A 167 -12.88 6.04 13.87
CA GLU A 167 -13.12 4.96 12.93
C GLU A 167 -12.22 5.14 11.71
N ILE A 168 -11.46 4.10 11.35
CA ILE A 168 -10.62 4.09 10.15
C ILE A 168 -11.33 3.36 9.01
N LEU A 169 -11.21 3.88 7.78
CA LEU A 169 -11.84 3.27 6.62
C LEU A 169 -10.97 2.14 6.07
N THR A 170 -11.53 0.94 6.04
CA THR A 170 -10.91 -0.25 5.49
C THR A 170 -11.64 -0.71 4.23
N TYR A 171 -10.95 -1.48 3.40
CA TYR A 171 -11.46 -1.96 2.12
C TYR A 171 -11.13 -3.45 1.93
N ASN A 172 -12.17 -4.27 1.73
CA ASN A 172 -12.05 -5.70 1.50
C ASN A 172 -12.48 -6.08 0.07
N PRO A 173 -11.52 -6.33 -0.86
CA PRO A 173 -11.84 -6.70 -2.24
C PRO A 173 -12.49 -8.08 -2.36
N SER A 174 -12.35 -8.94 -1.35
CA SER A 174 -12.81 -10.34 -1.38
C SER A 174 -14.30 -10.51 -1.08
N ILE A 175 -14.99 -9.45 -0.64
CA ILE A 175 -16.44 -9.47 -0.45
C ILE A 175 -17.11 -9.45 -1.83
N ASN A 176 -17.55 -10.60 -2.33
CA ASN A 176 -18.33 -10.67 -3.57
C ASN A 176 -19.69 -10.00 -3.36
N SER A 177 -20.14 -9.19 -4.33
CA SER A 177 -21.49 -8.61 -4.34
C SER A 177 -22.53 -9.71 -4.59
N THR A 178 -22.94 -10.41 -3.54
CA THR A 178 -24.07 -11.33 -3.61
C THR A 178 -25.36 -10.51 -3.62
N ASN A 179 -25.96 -10.36 -4.80
CA ASN A 179 -27.40 -10.16 -4.86
C ASN A 179 -28.08 -11.43 -4.32
N LYS A 180 -28.81 -11.26 -3.21
CA LYS A 180 -29.93 -12.07 -2.73
C LYS A 180 -29.65 -13.34 -1.90
N CYS A 181 -30.25 -13.29 -0.70
CA CYS A 181 -30.88 -14.33 0.11
C CYS A 181 -30.19 -14.66 1.43
N ASP A 182 -30.87 -14.22 2.49
CA ASP A 182 -30.73 -14.64 3.88
C ASP A 182 -30.66 -16.16 3.98
N ILE A 183 -29.60 -16.66 4.62
CA ILE A 183 -29.62 -17.95 5.31
C ILE A 183 -28.90 -17.72 6.64
N GLU A 184 -29.66 -17.38 7.67
CA GLU A 184 -29.27 -17.56 9.06
C GLU A 184 -29.14 -19.06 9.34
N ILE A 185 -28.00 -19.48 9.90
CA ILE A 185 -27.89 -20.75 10.61
C ILE A 185 -27.39 -20.41 12.01
N GLU A 186 -28.29 -20.51 12.98
CA GLU A 186 -27.97 -20.52 14.41
C GLU A 186 -27.04 -21.70 14.73
N LEU A 187 -25.96 -21.43 15.47
CA LEU A 187 -25.16 -22.46 16.12
C LEU A 187 -24.93 -22.05 17.58
N GLU A 188 -25.98 -22.12 18.39
CA GLU A 188 -25.84 -22.39 19.82
C GLU A 188 -25.58 -23.89 20.00
N SER A 189 -24.39 -24.28 20.51
CA SER A 189 -24.18 -25.49 21.34
C SER A 189 -22.71 -25.94 21.55
N LEU A 190 -21.71 -25.05 21.57
CA LEU A 190 -20.34 -25.44 21.96
C LEU A 190 -19.68 -24.50 22.97
N LEU A 191 -20.45 -24.01 23.94
CA LEU A 191 -19.92 -23.39 25.16
C LEU A 191 -19.53 -24.50 26.15
N ASN A 192 -18.30 -25.02 26.04
CA ASN A 192 -17.51 -25.40 27.23
C ASN A 192 -16.05 -25.83 26.99
N ASN A 193 -15.52 -25.84 25.77
CA ASN A 193 -14.09 -26.14 25.52
C ASN A 193 -13.29 -24.96 24.91
N ILE A 194 -13.95 -23.82 24.71
CA ILE A 194 -13.35 -22.64 24.08
C ILE A 194 -12.47 -21.87 25.07
N ALA A 195 -12.82 -21.80 26.35
CA ALA A 195 -12.08 -21.00 27.32
C ALA A 195 -10.62 -21.46 27.51
N ILE A 196 -10.37 -22.78 27.57
CA ILE A 196 -9.00 -23.32 27.76
C ILE A 196 -8.17 -23.19 26.48
N THR A 197 -8.79 -23.38 25.31
CA THR A 197 -8.11 -23.22 24.01
C THR A 197 -7.81 -21.75 23.71
N VAL A 198 -8.73 -20.85 24.07
CA VAL A 198 -8.55 -19.39 23.93
C VAL A 198 -7.48 -18.89 24.90
N ILE A 199 -7.39 -19.40 26.14
CA ILE A 199 -6.32 -19.01 27.07
C ILE A 199 -4.94 -19.51 26.57
N LEU A 200 -4.84 -20.72 26.02
CA LEU A 200 -3.60 -21.20 25.39
C LEU A 200 -3.26 -20.43 24.09
N CYS A 201 -4.25 -20.02 23.30
CA CYS A 201 -4.05 -19.18 22.12
C CYS A 201 -3.68 -17.74 22.47
N ILE A 202 -4.21 -17.16 23.55
CA ILE A 202 -3.85 -15.82 24.04
C ILE A 202 -2.40 -15.84 24.55
N ILE A 203 -1.99 -16.90 25.27
CA ILE A 203 -0.60 -17.03 25.74
C ILE A 203 0.37 -17.31 24.57
N HIS A 204 -0.04 -17.96 23.48
CA HIS A 204 0.77 -18.07 22.25
C HIS A 204 0.75 -16.81 21.37
N ALA A 205 -0.30 -15.98 21.46
CA ALA A 205 -0.43 -14.74 20.70
C ALA A 205 0.42 -13.60 21.29
N GLU A 206 0.68 -13.62 22.60
CA GLU A 206 1.46 -12.58 23.29
C GLU A 206 2.99 -12.76 23.23
N THR A 207 3.51 -13.74 22.46
CA THR A 207 4.98 -13.92 22.29
C THR A 207 5.46 -14.05 20.85
N LYS A 208 4.76 -13.49 19.86
CA LYS A 208 5.42 -13.09 18.61
C LYS A 208 5.67 -11.60 18.64
N TYR A 209 6.75 -11.22 19.32
CA TYR A 209 7.51 -10.04 18.94
C TYR A 209 7.73 -10.13 17.42
N PHE A 210 6.99 -9.37 16.62
CA PHE A 210 7.31 -9.15 15.22
C PHE A 210 8.61 -8.35 15.23
N ALA A 211 9.74 -9.05 15.31
CA ALA A 211 10.94 -8.57 14.65
C ALA A 211 10.51 -8.32 13.20
N GLU A 212 10.77 -7.13 12.65
CA GLU A 212 10.56 -6.89 11.23
C GLU A 212 11.22 -8.06 10.48
N ASP A 213 10.45 -8.85 9.71
CA ASP A 213 10.96 -10.05 9.03
C ASP A 213 12.08 -9.70 8.01
N TYR A 214 12.28 -8.41 7.76
CA TYR A 214 13.42 -7.81 7.09
C TYR A 214 13.73 -6.45 7.70
N CYS A 215 14.95 -5.96 7.53
CA CYS A 215 15.36 -4.64 8.00
C CYS A 215 16.38 -3.99 7.05
N TRP A 216 16.55 -2.68 7.19
CA TRP A 216 17.61 -1.91 6.52
C TRP A 216 18.78 -1.68 7.48
N ARG A 217 19.95 -2.26 7.20
CA ARG A 217 21.15 -2.10 8.02
C ARG A 217 22.15 -1.18 7.36
N ASP A 218 22.95 -0.45 8.14
CA ASP A 218 24.02 0.36 7.59
C ASP A 218 25.03 -0.51 6.83
N PHE A 219 25.35 -0.10 5.62
CA PHE A 219 26.31 -0.79 4.76
C PHE A 219 27.65 -0.07 4.81
N ASN A 220 28.61 -0.70 5.49
CA ASN A 220 29.97 -0.19 5.67
C ASN A 220 30.99 -0.90 4.75
N GLY A 221 30.53 -1.45 3.62
CA GLY A 221 31.36 -2.25 2.69
C GLY A 221 31.37 -3.76 2.94
N ALA A 222 30.88 -4.22 4.09
CA ALA A 222 30.68 -5.64 4.37
C ALA A 222 29.23 -6.05 4.07
N ILE A 223 29.05 -7.12 3.29
CA ILE A 223 27.73 -7.69 2.99
C ILE A 223 27.31 -8.60 4.17
N PRO A 224 26.21 -8.31 4.89
CA PRO A 224 25.69 -9.18 5.92
C PRO A 224 25.32 -10.57 5.37
N SER A 225 25.46 -11.61 6.20
CA SER A 225 25.15 -13.00 5.80
C SER A 225 23.68 -13.22 5.45
N ASP A 226 22.79 -12.36 5.95
CA ASP A 226 21.35 -12.34 5.73
C ASP A 226 20.94 -11.21 4.76
N ALA A 227 21.88 -10.61 4.03
CA ALA A 227 21.54 -9.64 2.98
C ALA A 227 20.70 -10.30 1.88
N PHE A 228 19.60 -9.66 1.48
CA PHE A 228 18.66 -10.24 0.51
C PHE A 228 19.24 -10.19 -0.91
N PRO A 229 19.54 -11.34 -1.55
CA PRO A 229 20.06 -11.37 -2.90
C PRO A 229 18.94 -11.05 -3.90
N ALA A 230 19.09 -9.94 -4.62
CA ALA A 230 18.02 -9.40 -5.47
C ALA A 230 18.30 -9.58 -6.97
N GLY A 231 19.56 -9.74 -7.36
CA GLY A 231 19.99 -9.88 -8.74
C GLY A 231 21.30 -10.65 -8.88
N VAL A 232 21.83 -10.71 -10.10
CA VAL A 232 23.12 -11.33 -10.41
C VAL A 232 23.90 -10.49 -11.42
N ASP A 233 25.20 -10.36 -11.21
CA ASP A 233 26.12 -9.69 -12.12
C ASP A 233 26.52 -10.60 -13.30
N LYS A 234 27.34 -10.07 -14.22
CA LYS A 234 27.82 -10.81 -15.40
C LYS A 234 28.65 -12.06 -15.09
N ASN A 235 29.16 -12.17 -13.87
CA ASN A 235 29.95 -13.31 -13.40
C ASN A 235 29.10 -14.28 -12.55
N GLY A 236 27.79 -14.06 -12.44
CA GLY A 236 26.89 -14.84 -11.60
C GLY A 236 26.99 -14.53 -10.10
N LYS A 237 27.69 -13.45 -9.71
CA LYS A 237 27.76 -13.03 -8.31
C LYS A 237 26.49 -12.27 -7.91
N PRO A 238 26.04 -12.35 -6.64
CA PRO A 238 24.86 -11.64 -6.18
C PRO A 238 24.98 -10.11 -6.30
N ILE A 239 23.85 -9.50 -6.64
CA ILE A 239 23.57 -8.07 -6.51
C ILE A 239 22.52 -7.91 -5.42
N TYR A 240 22.74 -6.94 -4.52
CA TYR A 240 21.88 -6.67 -3.37
C TYR A 240 21.13 -5.36 -3.54
N VAL A 241 20.01 -5.22 -2.82
CA VAL A 241 19.27 -3.96 -2.75
C VAL A 241 19.93 -3.04 -1.72
N GLY A 242 20.29 -1.83 -2.16
CA GLY A 242 20.74 -0.76 -1.29
C GLY A 242 19.74 0.40 -1.23
N GLN A 243 19.90 1.23 -0.21
CA GLN A 243 19.30 2.56 -0.09
C GLN A 243 20.40 3.60 0.15
N VAL A 244 20.22 4.82 -0.35
CA VAL A 244 21.11 5.94 -0.08
C VAL A 244 20.33 7.23 0.12
N LEU A 245 20.79 8.06 1.06
CA LEU A 245 20.31 9.43 1.19
C LEU A 245 21.05 10.32 0.18
N PHE A 246 20.33 10.84 -0.81
CA PHE A 246 20.87 11.71 -1.85
C PHE A 246 19.90 12.85 -2.14
N GLN A 247 20.38 14.10 -2.05
CA GLN A 247 19.54 15.30 -2.18
C GLN A 247 18.27 15.25 -1.31
N ASP A 248 18.44 14.89 -0.03
CA ASP A 248 17.38 14.75 0.98
C ASP A 248 16.29 13.72 0.64
N LYS A 249 16.56 12.84 -0.34
CA LYS A 249 15.68 11.75 -0.76
C LYS A 249 16.32 10.40 -0.49
N LEU A 250 15.48 9.42 -0.16
CA LEU A 250 15.92 8.05 0.10
C LEU A 250 15.76 7.24 -1.18
N ILE A 251 16.85 6.94 -1.87
CA ILE A 251 16.81 6.30 -3.20
C ILE A 251 17.30 4.86 -3.08
N ASN A 252 16.55 3.90 -3.59
CA ASN A 252 17.06 2.55 -3.73
C ASN A 252 17.90 2.36 -4.99
N GLY A 253 18.85 1.45 -4.88
CA GLY A 253 19.76 1.08 -5.95
C GLY A 253 20.33 -0.31 -5.74
N GLN A 254 21.44 -0.56 -6.42
CA GLN A 254 22.11 -1.86 -6.43
C GLN A 254 23.49 -1.78 -5.78
N ILE A 255 23.81 -2.78 -4.97
CA ILE A 255 25.14 -2.98 -4.38
C ILE A 255 25.70 -4.27 -4.95
N PHE A 256 26.86 -4.19 -5.59
CA PHE A 256 27.56 -5.37 -6.09
C PHE A 256 28.34 -6.02 -4.96
N SER A 257 28.35 -7.36 -4.91
CA SER A 257 29.04 -8.13 -3.87
C SER A 257 30.54 -7.83 -3.71
N ASP A 258 31.19 -7.26 -4.73
CA ASP A 258 32.62 -6.92 -4.73
C ASP A 258 32.87 -5.40 -4.70
N LYS A 259 31.85 -4.59 -4.39
CA LYS A 259 31.94 -3.12 -4.32
C LYS A 259 31.41 -2.60 -2.98
N ASN A 260 32.05 -1.53 -2.51
CA ASN A 260 31.63 -0.80 -1.30
C ASN A 260 30.78 0.43 -1.64
N VAL A 261 30.17 0.45 -2.82
CA VAL A 261 29.36 1.56 -3.32
C VAL A 261 27.99 1.07 -3.74
N ILE A 262 27.00 1.93 -3.59
CA ILE A 262 25.67 1.78 -4.19
C ILE A 262 25.64 2.52 -5.52
N TYR A 263 25.04 1.90 -6.53
CA TYR A 263 24.70 2.55 -7.81
C TYR A 263 23.20 2.76 -7.87
N PHE A 264 22.78 3.98 -8.21
CA PHE A 264 21.36 4.36 -8.20
C PHE A 264 21.06 5.35 -9.32
N ASP A 265 19.83 5.30 -9.84
CA ASP A 265 19.35 6.27 -10.80
C ASP A 265 18.99 7.58 -10.10
N TRP A 266 19.41 8.69 -10.67
CA TRP A 266 18.87 10.01 -10.35
C TRP A 266 18.76 10.85 -11.62
N LEU A 267 17.54 11.27 -11.96
CA LEU A 267 17.24 12.07 -13.15
C LEU A 267 17.87 11.47 -14.43
N TRP A 268 17.65 10.17 -14.66
CA TRP A 268 18.09 9.44 -15.87
C TRP A 268 19.60 9.24 -16.00
N LYS A 269 20.33 9.42 -14.90
CA LYS A 269 21.78 9.23 -14.85
C LYS A 269 22.14 8.30 -13.70
N GLU A 270 23.14 7.45 -13.93
CA GLU A 270 23.73 6.63 -12.86
C GLU A 270 24.59 7.52 -11.96
N TYR A 271 24.30 7.44 -10.67
CA TYR A 271 25.14 7.98 -9.62
C TYR A 271 25.67 6.83 -8.77
N SER A 272 26.75 7.11 -8.05
CA SER A 272 27.26 6.21 -7.02
C SER A 272 27.62 6.98 -5.75
N SER A 273 27.52 6.30 -4.61
CA SER A 273 27.91 6.81 -3.30
C SER A 273 28.59 5.70 -2.52
N ASP A 274 29.56 6.08 -1.68
CA ASP A 274 30.21 5.26 -0.65
C ASP A 274 29.76 5.65 0.77
N LYS A 275 28.77 6.55 0.89
CA LYS A 275 28.30 7.12 2.16
C LYS A 275 26.80 6.98 2.33
N ASN A 276 26.37 6.88 3.60
CA ASN A 276 24.96 6.85 4.03
C ASN A 276 24.15 5.76 3.32
N ILE A 277 24.76 4.58 3.19
CA ILE A 277 24.18 3.45 2.49
C ILE A 277 23.53 2.52 3.49
N LYS A 278 22.34 2.01 3.16
CA LYS A 278 21.72 0.88 3.84
C LYS A 278 21.57 -0.31 2.90
N ILE A 279 21.54 -1.52 3.44
CA ILE A 279 21.34 -2.77 2.71
C ILE A 279 20.14 -3.55 3.29
N LEU A 280 19.31 -4.09 2.40
CA LEU A 280 18.15 -4.90 2.76
C LEU A 280 18.59 -6.27 3.28
N CYS A 281 18.20 -6.62 4.50
CA CYS A 281 18.54 -7.89 5.15
C CYS A 281 17.27 -8.62 5.61
N THR A 282 17.25 -9.95 5.53
CA THR A 282 16.17 -10.81 6.02
C THR A 282 16.69 -12.21 6.33
N GLU A 283 16.24 -12.78 7.45
CA GLU A 283 16.45 -14.20 7.76
C GLU A 283 15.37 -15.10 7.13
N GLN A 284 14.38 -14.50 6.46
CA GLN A 284 13.21 -15.18 5.91
C GLN A 284 12.99 -14.85 4.42
N PRO A 285 13.98 -15.13 3.55
CA PRO A 285 13.90 -14.81 2.12
C PRO A 285 12.69 -15.48 1.43
N GLN A 286 12.17 -16.58 1.96
CA GLN A 286 10.97 -17.26 1.45
C GLN A 286 9.68 -16.43 1.56
N LYS A 287 9.66 -15.39 2.40
CA LYS A 287 8.53 -14.44 2.49
C LYS A 287 8.50 -13.44 1.34
N PHE A 288 9.55 -13.40 0.51
CA PHE A 288 9.69 -12.47 -0.59
C PHE A 288 9.44 -13.17 -1.92
N GLU A 289 8.76 -12.47 -2.81
CA GLU A 289 8.45 -12.98 -4.14
C GLU A 289 8.66 -11.89 -5.19
N TRP A 290 9.36 -12.26 -6.25
CA TRP A 290 9.52 -11.46 -7.45
C TRP A 290 8.34 -11.72 -8.40
N VAL A 291 7.49 -10.72 -8.58
CA VAL A 291 6.29 -10.81 -9.42
C VAL A 291 6.58 -10.16 -10.78
N PRO A 292 6.54 -10.92 -11.89
CA PRO A 292 6.61 -10.34 -13.23
C PRO A 292 5.43 -9.40 -13.47
N THR A 293 5.69 -8.20 -13.97
CA THR A 293 4.68 -7.17 -14.20
C THR A 293 5.15 -6.14 -15.24
N CYS A 294 4.33 -5.14 -15.52
CA CYS A 294 4.70 -3.93 -16.23
C CYS A 294 4.20 -2.67 -15.51
N TYR A 295 4.75 -1.51 -15.87
CA TYR A 295 4.55 -0.26 -15.12
C TYR A 295 3.08 0.12 -14.89
N ASN A 296 2.22 -0.13 -15.89
CA ASN A 296 0.78 0.15 -15.83
C ASN A 296 0.00 -0.89 -15.02
N GLU A 297 0.59 -2.03 -14.66
CA GLU A 297 -0.04 -3.10 -13.88
C GLU A 297 0.34 -3.06 -12.38
N VAL A 298 1.40 -2.32 -12.01
CA VAL A 298 1.93 -2.29 -10.63
C VAL A 298 0.86 -1.97 -9.59
N LEU A 299 0.00 -0.98 -9.86
CA LEU A 299 -1.06 -0.56 -8.94
C LEU A 299 -2.19 -1.59 -8.78
N PHE A 300 -2.24 -2.62 -9.63
CA PHE A 300 -3.23 -3.71 -9.58
C PHE A 300 -2.69 -4.96 -8.87
N ILE A 301 -1.42 -4.98 -8.49
CA ILE A 301 -0.81 -6.11 -7.77
C ILE A 301 -1.44 -6.21 -6.37
N GLN A 302 -2.07 -7.36 -6.09
CA GLN A 302 -2.72 -7.65 -4.81
C GLN A 302 -1.76 -8.26 -3.79
N LYS A 303 -0.54 -7.71 -3.69
CA LYS A 303 0.50 -8.13 -2.74
C LYS A 303 1.11 -6.90 -2.09
N ILE A 304 1.75 -7.09 -0.93
CA ILE A 304 2.49 -6.00 -0.27
C ILE A 304 3.75 -5.75 -1.09
N LEU A 305 3.87 -4.57 -1.69
CA LEU A 305 5.08 -4.18 -2.41
C LEU A 305 6.16 -3.77 -1.41
N VAL A 306 7.41 -4.15 -1.66
CA VAL A 306 8.52 -3.79 -0.76
C VAL A 306 9.00 -2.37 -1.08
N PRO A 307 8.90 -1.41 -0.14
CA PRO A 307 9.31 -0.04 -0.37
C PRO A 307 10.83 0.04 -0.55
N GLY A 308 11.24 0.71 -1.62
CA GLY A 308 12.63 1.02 -1.93
C GLY A 308 13.08 2.34 -1.31
N GLY A 309 12.17 3.26 -1.04
CA GLY A 309 12.53 4.58 -0.56
C GLY A 309 11.49 5.63 -0.91
N PHE A 310 11.93 6.87 -0.95
CA PHE A 310 11.08 8.03 -1.19
C PHE A 310 11.84 9.14 -1.91
N GLU A 311 11.33 9.52 -3.09
CA GLU A 311 11.79 10.70 -3.82
C GLU A 311 10.77 11.84 -3.70
N ASP A 312 9.99 12.09 -4.75
CA ASP A 312 8.76 12.90 -4.65
C ASP A 312 7.52 12.03 -4.43
N TYR A 313 7.68 10.72 -4.65
CA TYR A 313 6.68 9.69 -4.51
C TYR A 313 7.34 8.43 -3.95
N PRO A 314 6.57 7.50 -3.34
CA PRO A 314 7.10 6.22 -2.90
C PRO A 314 7.80 5.48 -4.03
N THR A 315 8.96 4.93 -3.73
CA THR A 315 9.65 4.04 -4.66
C THR A 315 9.53 2.60 -4.21
N TYR A 316 9.53 1.68 -5.18
CA TYR A 316 9.50 0.25 -4.94
C TYR A 316 10.69 -0.44 -5.59
N ILE A 317 11.05 -1.59 -5.05
CA ILE A 317 12.20 -2.38 -5.51
C ILE A 317 11.77 -3.23 -6.71
N GLY A 318 12.48 -3.08 -7.83
CA GLY A 318 12.30 -3.93 -9.00
C GLY A 318 13.62 -4.47 -9.51
N ARG A 319 13.53 -5.42 -10.43
CA ARG A 319 14.67 -5.91 -11.20
C ARG A 319 14.27 -6.26 -12.63
N ALA A 320 15.23 -6.17 -13.54
CA ALA A 320 15.06 -6.58 -14.93
C ALA A 320 16.31 -7.28 -15.43
N GLN A 321 16.13 -8.10 -16.47
CA GLN A 321 17.24 -8.69 -17.21
C GLN A 321 17.89 -7.62 -18.10
N CYS A 322 19.17 -7.34 -17.86
CA CYS A 322 20.01 -6.45 -18.65
C CYS A 322 21.21 -7.25 -19.17
N ASP A 323 21.21 -7.60 -20.46
CA ASP A 323 22.21 -8.49 -21.06
C ASP A 323 22.29 -9.82 -20.27
N ASN A 324 23.48 -10.16 -19.75
CA ASN A 324 23.71 -11.35 -18.94
C ASN A 324 23.56 -11.10 -17.43
N GLU A 325 23.02 -9.95 -17.04
CA GLU A 325 22.88 -9.52 -15.64
C GLU A 325 21.40 -9.38 -15.28
N LYS A 326 21.06 -9.67 -14.03
CA LYS A 326 19.75 -9.34 -13.49
C LYS A 326 19.92 -8.16 -12.54
N ARG A 327 19.64 -6.95 -13.02
CA ARG A 327 19.94 -5.69 -12.32
C ARG A 327 18.76 -5.20 -11.51
N VAL A 328 19.06 -4.59 -10.38
CA VAL A 328 18.08 -4.05 -9.42
C VAL A 328 17.94 -2.55 -9.63
N GLY A 329 16.74 -2.04 -9.45
CA GLY A 329 16.42 -0.64 -9.67
C GLY A 329 15.19 -0.18 -8.91
N LYS A 330 14.72 1.02 -9.26
CA LYS A 330 13.59 1.68 -8.61
C LYS A 330 12.40 1.82 -9.55
N ILE A 331 11.20 1.66 -9.00
CA ILE A 331 9.95 2.07 -9.63
C ILE A 331 9.40 3.23 -8.81
N ILE A 332 9.11 4.36 -9.44
CA ILE A 332 8.46 5.50 -8.77
C ILE A 332 6.96 5.39 -9.01
N CYS A 333 6.16 5.41 -7.95
CA CYS A 333 4.70 5.27 -8.04
C CYS A 333 3.96 6.49 -7.50
N LYS A 334 3.30 7.21 -8.40
CA LYS A 334 2.32 8.25 -8.06
C LYS A 334 0.99 7.62 -7.63
N PRO A 335 0.05 8.41 -7.08
CA PRO A 335 -1.28 7.88 -6.70
C PRO A 335 -2.07 7.22 -7.84
N THR A 336 -1.86 7.63 -9.09
CA THR A 336 -2.64 7.16 -10.24
C THR A 336 -1.86 6.31 -11.24
N GLU A 337 -0.53 6.33 -11.18
CA GLU A 337 0.34 5.65 -12.13
C GLU A 337 1.69 5.32 -11.50
N CYS A 338 2.33 4.27 -11.98
CA CYS A 338 3.75 4.03 -11.74
C CYS A 338 4.54 4.27 -13.02
N PHE A 339 5.77 4.76 -12.87
CA PHE A 339 6.71 4.79 -13.97
C PHE A 339 7.28 3.39 -14.25
N GLU A 340 8.02 3.27 -15.35
CA GLU A 340 8.81 2.08 -15.63
C GLU A 340 9.90 1.84 -14.57
N LEU A 341 10.50 0.64 -14.60
CA LEU A 341 11.63 0.34 -13.74
C LEU A 341 12.88 1.04 -14.28
N PHE A 342 13.57 1.79 -13.42
CA PHE A 342 14.86 2.40 -13.71
C PHE A 342 15.99 1.60 -13.08
N THR A 343 16.79 0.93 -13.92
CA THR A 343 18.05 0.28 -13.51
C THR A 343 19.23 1.10 -14.03
N THR A 344 20.37 1.03 -13.37
CA THR A 344 21.59 1.67 -13.87
C THR A 344 22.53 0.67 -14.52
N GLN A 345 23.26 1.09 -15.55
CA GLN A 345 24.29 0.31 -16.23
C GLN A 345 25.30 1.22 -16.93
N ASN A 346 26.59 1.03 -16.64
CA ASN A 346 27.72 1.68 -17.32
C ASN A 346 27.62 3.22 -17.39
N GLY A 347 27.19 3.88 -16.30
CA GLY A 347 27.07 5.34 -16.24
C GLY A 347 25.71 5.89 -16.71
N TYR A 348 24.79 5.04 -17.18
CA TYR A 348 23.48 5.45 -17.70
C TYR A 348 22.34 4.76 -16.95
N THR A 349 21.15 5.34 -17.05
CA THR A 349 19.90 4.72 -16.61
C THR A 349 19.18 4.09 -17.79
N LYS A 350 18.64 2.90 -17.58
CA LYS A 350 17.79 2.18 -18.51
C LYS A 350 16.41 1.98 -17.91
N GLY A 351 15.40 2.43 -18.66
CA GLY A 351 13.99 2.18 -18.40
C GLY A 351 13.55 0.80 -18.89
N HIS A 352 12.69 0.14 -18.13
CA HIS A 352 12.10 -1.15 -18.50
C HIS A 352 10.59 -1.13 -18.25
N GLU A 353 9.81 -1.21 -19.34
CA GLU A 353 8.36 -1.30 -19.22
C GLU A 353 7.90 -2.60 -18.55
N LYS A 354 8.65 -3.70 -18.77
CA LYS A 354 8.40 -5.03 -18.18
C LYS A 354 9.53 -5.41 -17.24
N PHE A 355 9.19 -5.87 -16.04
CA PHE A 355 10.15 -6.14 -14.98
C PHE A 355 9.56 -7.11 -13.95
N GLU A 356 10.37 -7.49 -12.96
CA GLU A 356 9.91 -8.17 -11.76
C GLU A 356 9.90 -7.14 -10.61
N ILE A 357 8.81 -7.05 -9.86
CA ILE A 357 8.71 -6.20 -8.66
C ILE A 357 8.78 -7.07 -7.40
N LEU A 358 9.45 -6.58 -6.37
CA LEU A 358 9.60 -7.30 -5.11
C LEU A 358 8.34 -7.13 -4.25
N THR A 359 7.78 -8.25 -3.82
CA THR A 359 6.62 -8.31 -2.93
C THR A 359 6.95 -9.11 -1.67
N TYR A 360 6.18 -8.88 -0.62
CA TYR A 360 6.37 -9.47 0.70
C TYR A 360 5.06 -10.09 1.21
N ASN A 361 5.15 -11.28 1.80
CA ASN A 361 4.01 -11.99 2.38
C ASN A 361 4.33 -12.42 3.83
N PRO A 362 3.82 -11.69 4.84
CA PRO A 362 4.07 -12.00 6.25
C PRO A 362 3.45 -13.33 6.70
N SER A 363 2.44 -13.83 5.98
CA SER A 363 1.68 -15.02 6.34
C SER A 363 2.40 -16.34 5.99
N ILE A 364 3.51 -16.30 5.25
CA ILE A 364 4.31 -17.49 4.97
C ILE A 364 5.05 -17.88 6.25
N ASN A 365 4.53 -18.88 6.97
CA ASN A 365 5.21 -19.48 8.11
C ASN A 365 6.45 -20.27 7.65
N SER A 366 7.57 -20.11 8.35
CA SER A 366 8.80 -20.87 8.14
C SER A 366 8.62 -22.34 8.52
N THR A 367 7.93 -23.11 7.68
CA THR A 367 8.01 -24.56 7.75
C THR A 367 9.27 -25.01 7.03
N ASN A 368 10.27 -25.37 7.83
CA ASN A 368 11.29 -26.42 7.62
C ASN A 368 12.69 -26.00 8.07
N LYS A 369 12.94 -26.17 9.36
CA LYS A 369 14.23 -26.61 9.89
C LYS A 369 13.95 -27.48 11.12
N CYS A 370 13.80 -28.78 10.90
CA CYS A 370 14.22 -29.88 11.78
C CYS A 370 13.53 -31.19 11.34
N ASP A 371 13.95 -31.75 10.22
CA ASP A 371 14.01 -33.21 10.12
C ASP A 371 15.45 -33.59 10.48
N ILE A 372 15.71 -33.67 11.79
CA ILE A 372 16.85 -34.45 12.28
C ILE A 372 16.36 -35.89 12.25
N GLU A 373 16.77 -36.63 11.22
CA GLU A 373 16.76 -38.10 11.28
C GLU A 373 17.63 -38.51 12.47
N ILE A 374 17.00 -38.85 13.59
CA ILE A 374 17.63 -39.65 14.63
C ILE A 374 17.50 -41.11 14.15
N ASP A 375 18.57 -41.62 13.55
CA ASP A 375 18.73 -43.06 13.30
C ASP A 375 18.89 -43.77 14.66
N VAL A 376 17.77 -44.22 15.24
CA VAL A 376 17.79 -45.16 16.37
C VAL A 376 17.84 -46.57 15.81
N ARG A 377 19.02 -47.00 15.38
CA ARG A 377 19.35 -48.44 15.38
C ARG A 377 19.58 -48.87 16.82
N ARG A 378 18.49 -49.30 17.48
CA ARG A 378 18.58 -50.21 18.62
C ARG A 378 18.99 -51.58 18.09
N GLY A 379 20.06 -52.12 18.66
CA GLY A 379 20.45 -53.50 18.47
C GLY A 379 19.37 -54.46 18.97
N ASN A 380 19.26 -55.58 18.27
CA ASN A 380 19.42 -56.91 18.83
C ASN A 380 20.18 -57.75 17.81
#